data_AF-A0A4Y8CC07-F1
#
_entry.id   AF-A0A4Y8CC07-F1
#
_cell.length_a   1.000
_cell.length_b   1.000
_cell.length_c   1.000
_cell.angle_alpha   90.00
_cell.angle_beta   90.00
_cell.angle_gamma   90.00
#
_symmetry.space_group_name_H-M   'P 1'
#
loop_
_entity.id
_entity.type
_entity.pdbx_description
1 polymer ?
#
loop_
_entity_poly.entity_id
_entity_poly.type
_entity_poly.pdbx_seq_one_letter_code
_entity_poly.pdbx_strand_id
1 'polypeptide(L)'
;MSSQETSKMIADIGTLTLDDLRKFLLVAKEKIQVYIDILSESTADAHRSEEEARSTIALYERFPAEHQEEHKQLLDSLVGILDRLVVCRADGEKQLHEFIAESVNIERACIKQIEELIANDETGRYI
;
A
#
# COMPACT_ATOMS: atom_id res chain seq x y z
N MET A 1 2.93 14.42 -2.14
CA MET A 1 3.88 15.02 -3.10
C MET A 1 3.89 14.25 -4.44
N SER A 2 2.75 13.73 -4.90
CA SER A 2 2.72 12.69 -5.93
C SER A 2 1.87 12.99 -7.17
N SER A 3 2.07 14.16 -7.79
CA SER A 3 1.39 14.50 -9.05
C SER A 3 2.36 14.71 -10.21
N GLN A 4 3.63 15.05 -9.94
CA GLN A 4 4.56 15.46 -10.97
C GLN A 4 5.43 14.30 -11.50
N GLU A 5 5.88 13.41 -10.61
CA GLU A 5 6.70 12.24 -11.00
C GLU A 5 5.88 11.24 -11.81
N THR A 6 4.68 10.88 -11.34
CA THR A 6 3.75 10.01 -12.06
C THR A 6 3.39 10.58 -13.44
N SER A 7 3.13 11.89 -13.53
CA SER A 7 2.84 12.54 -14.82
C SER A 7 4.03 12.50 -15.77
N LYS A 8 5.24 12.73 -15.26
CA LYS A 8 6.48 12.64 -16.06
C LYS A 8 6.69 11.21 -16.56
N MET A 9 6.49 10.21 -15.70
CA MET A 9 6.65 8.81 -16.06
C MET A 9 5.63 8.36 -17.11
N ILE A 10 4.39 8.84 -17.03
CA ILE A 10 3.36 8.63 -18.07
C ILE A 10 3.77 9.29 -19.40
N ALA A 11 4.38 10.48 -19.37
CA ALA A 11 4.89 11.11 -20.58
C ALA A 11 6.04 10.29 -21.21
N ASP A 12 6.95 9.78 -20.38
CA ASP A 12 8.07 8.94 -20.83
C ASP A 12 7.56 7.62 -21.47
N ILE A 13 6.50 7.02 -20.92
CA ILE A 13 5.81 5.84 -21.49
C ILE A 13 5.37 6.07 -22.94
N GLY A 14 4.88 7.27 -23.26
CA GLY A 14 4.44 7.61 -24.62
C GLY A 14 5.56 7.58 -25.67
N THR A 15 6.83 7.55 -25.24
CA THR A 15 8.00 7.51 -26.14
C THR A 15 8.57 6.10 -26.34
N LEU A 16 8.09 5.12 -25.58
CA LEU A 16 8.62 3.77 -25.58
C LEU A 16 8.13 2.95 -26.78
N THR A 17 8.96 2.01 -27.21
CA THR A 17 8.57 1.03 -28.24
C THR A 17 7.63 -0.04 -27.66
N LEU A 18 6.95 -0.77 -28.55
CA LEU A 18 6.05 -1.87 -28.14
C LEU A 18 6.77 -2.94 -27.31
N ASP A 19 8.01 -3.29 -27.67
CA ASP A 19 8.79 -4.29 -26.94
C ASP A 19 9.26 -3.78 -25.57
N ASP A 20 9.63 -2.49 -25.49
CA ASP A 20 10.01 -1.87 -24.21
C ASP A 20 8.81 -1.80 -23.27
N LEU A 21 7.64 -1.40 -23.78
CA LEU A 21 6.39 -1.35 -23.01
C LEU A 21 5.99 -2.72 -22.47
N ARG A 22 6.11 -3.78 -23.27
CA ARG A 22 5.81 -5.16 -22.84
C ARG A 22 6.72 -5.62 -21.71
N LYS A 23 8.03 -5.37 -21.83
CA LYS A 23 9.01 -5.71 -20.79
C LYS A 23 8.76 -4.91 -19.52
N PHE A 24 8.56 -3.61 -19.65
CA PHE A 24 8.30 -2.72 -18.53
C PHE A 24 7.01 -3.11 -17.79
N LEU A 25 5.91 -3.34 -18.53
CA LEU A 25 4.61 -3.71 -17.98
C LEU A 25 4.69 -5.00 -17.16
N LEU A 26 5.45 -5.99 -17.61
CA LEU A 26 5.67 -7.25 -16.88
C LEU A 26 6.31 -6.99 -15.52
N VAL A 27 7.41 -6.22 -15.51
CA VAL A 27 8.14 -5.89 -14.28
C VAL A 27 7.28 -5.03 -13.35
N ALA A 28 6.57 -4.04 -13.88
CA ALA A 28 5.69 -3.17 -13.12
C ALA A 28 4.59 -3.98 -12.40
N LYS A 29 3.90 -4.88 -13.12
CA LYS A 29 2.87 -5.76 -12.55
C LYS A 29 3.41 -6.64 -11.43
N GLU A 30 4.56 -7.28 -11.65
CA GLU A 30 5.19 -8.13 -10.64
C GLU A 30 5.49 -7.33 -9.37
N LYS A 31 6.08 -6.14 -9.50
CA LYS A 31 6.43 -5.30 -8.36
C LYS A 31 5.20 -4.75 -7.63
N ILE A 32 4.19 -4.30 -8.36
CA ILE A 32 2.92 -3.86 -7.78
C ILE A 32 2.29 -4.98 -6.95
N GLN A 33 2.26 -6.20 -7.50
CA GLN A 33 1.71 -7.35 -6.78
C GLN A 33 2.49 -7.66 -5.50
N VAL A 34 3.84 -7.63 -5.54
CA VAL A 34 4.67 -7.81 -4.35
C VAL A 34 4.32 -6.80 -3.25
N TYR A 35 4.11 -5.53 -3.60
CA TYR A 35 3.72 -4.51 -2.61
C TYR A 35 2.30 -4.72 -2.08
N ILE A 36 1.35 -5.17 -2.91
CA ILE A 36 -0.01 -5.53 -2.46
C ILE A 36 0.04 -6.69 -1.47
N ASP A 37 0.86 -7.71 -1.75
CA ASP A 37 1.00 -8.89 -0.90
C ASP A 37 1.61 -8.51 0.46
N ILE A 38 2.70 -7.74 0.45
CA ILE A 38 3.35 -7.22 1.67
C ILE A 38 2.37 -6.40 2.52
N LEU A 39 1.61 -5.49 1.88
CA LEU A 39 0.63 -4.68 2.60
C LEU A 39 -0.46 -5.56 3.22
N SER A 40 -0.97 -6.53 2.48
CA SER A 40 -2.01 -7.45 2.96
C SER A 40 -1.54 -8.28 4.15
N GLU A 41 -0.33 -8.86 4.07
CA GLU A 41 0.27 -9.65 5.16
C GLU A 41 0.56 -8.78 6.38
N SER A 42 1.22 -7.63 6.19
CA SER A 42 1.56 -6.71 7.26
C SER A 42 0.32 -6.16 7.99
N THR A 43 -0.74 -5.82 7.26
CA THR A 43 -1.98 -5.33 7.87
C THR A 43 -2.67 -6.42 8.67
N ALA A 44 -2.74 -7.66 8.14
CA ALA A 44 -3.35 -8.78 8.86
C ALA A 44 -2.60 -9.11 10.16
N ASP A 45 -1.27 -9.18 10.11
CA ASP A 45 -0.45 -9.45 11.29
C ASP A 45 -0.53 -8.32 12.31
N ALA A 46 -0.48 -7.07 11.85
CA ALA A 46 -0.57 -5.91 12.74
C ALA A 46 -1.94 -5.81 13.44
N HIS A 47 -3.04 -6.15 12.76
CA HIS A 47 -4.36 -6.21 13.40
C HIS A 47 -4.45 -7.31 14.45
N ARG A 48 -3.87 -8.50 14.17
CA ARG A 48 -3.83 -9.59 15.14
C ARG A 48 -3.01 -9.20 16.38
N SER A 49 -1.83 -8.63 16.18
CA SER A 49 -0.98 -8.15 17.29
C SER A 49 -1.65 -7.03 18.09
N GLU A 50 -2.38 -6.12 17.44
CA GLU A 50 -3.18 -5.10 18.13
C GLU A 50 -4.28 -5.73 18.99
N GLU A 51 -5.04 -6.69 18.43
CA GLU A 51 -6.10 -7.39 19.15
C GLU A 51 -5.56 -8.16 20.37
N GLU A 52 -4.42 -8.84 20.22
CA GLU A 52 -3.74 -9.55 21.31
C GLU A 52 -3.28 -8.58 22.42
N ALA A 53 -2.71 -7.43 22.04
CA ALA A 53 -2.28 -6.41 23.00
C ALA A 53 -3.49 -5.80 23.75
N ARG A 54 -4.55 -5.43 23.03
CA ARG A 54 -5.79 -4.91 23.65
C ARG A 54 -6.44 -5.93 24.56
N SER A 55 -6.49 -7.20 24.15
CA SER A 55 -7.04 -8.29 24.96
C SER A 55 -6.23 -8.50 26.24
N THR A 56 -4.91 -8.45 26.14
CA THR A 56 -4.01 -8.57 27.31
C THR A 56 -4.23 -7.42 28.28
N ILE A 57 -4.34 -6.18 27.81
CA ILE A 57 -4.62 -5.01 28.66
C ILE A 57 -6.00 -5.15 29.33
N ALA A 58 -7.03 -5.57 28.58
CA ALA A 58 -8.38 -5.75 29.13
C ALA A 58 -8.46 -6.86 30.20
N LEU A 59 -7.55 -7.84 30.21
CA LEU A 59 -7.46 -8.80 31.30
C LEU A 59 -7.01 -8.13 32.61
N TYR A 60 -6.14 -7.12 32.56
CA TYR A 60 -5.72 -6.37 33.73
C TYR A 60 -6.85 -5.55 34.35
N GLU A 61 -7.79 -5.06 33.54
CA GLU A 61 -9.01 -4.39 34.00
C GLU A 61 -10.01 -5.33 34.70
N ARG A 62 -9.75 -6.64 34.72
CA ARG A 62 -10.56 -7.63 35.45
C ARG A 62 -10.00 -8.00 36.83
N PHE A 63 -8.82 -7.49 37.20
CA PHE A 63 -8.24 -7.74 38.53
C PHE A 63 -9.01 -6.99 39.62
N PRO A 64 -8.84 -7.35 40.90
CA PRO A 64 -9.40 -6.57 42.01
C PRO A 64 -8.96 -5.10 41.95
N ALA A 65 -9.86 -4.18 42.33
CA ALA A 65 -9.67 -2.74 42.20
C ALA A 65 -8.35 -2.23 42.83
N GLU A 66 -7.91 -2.84 43.92
CA GLU A 66 -6.65 -2.52 44.60
C GLU A 66 -5.42 -2.70 43.70
N HIS A 67 -5.39 -3.78 42.91
CA HIS A 67 -4.30 -4.04 41.95
C HIS A 67 -4.44 -3.21 40.68
N GLN A 68 -5.66 -2.84 40.31
CA GLN A 68 -5.88 -1.89 39.22
C GLN A 68 -5.34 -0.52 39.58
N GLU A 69 -5.60 -0.04 40.79
CA GLU A 69 -5.15 1.29 41.26
C GLU A 69 -3.63 1.38 41.33
N GLU A 70 -2.97 0.30 41.77
CA GLU A 70 -1.50 0.20 41.83
C GLU A 70 -0.84 0.30 40.45
N HIS A 71 -1.47 -0.27 39.41
CA HIS A 71 -0.90 -0.35 38.07
C HIS A 71 -1.56 0.57 37.04
N LYS A 72 -2.55 1.36 37.44
CA LYS A 72 -3.38 2.18 36.55
C LYS A 72 -2.56 3.06 35.61
N GLN A 73 -1.60 3.80 36.17
CA GLN A 73 -0.76 4.71 35.37
C GLN A 73 0.07 3.97 34.30
N LEU A 74 0.53 2.74 34.60
CA LEU A 74 1.28 1.92 33.65
C LEU A 74 0.36 1.39 32.55
N LEU A 75 -0.84 0.91 32.92
CA LEU A 75 -1.84 0.45 31.96
C LEU A 75 -2.30 1.58 31.02
N ASP A 76 -2.62 2.75 31.58
CA ASP A 76 -3.00 3.94 30.80
C ASP A 76 -1.87 4.35 29.83
N SER A 77 -0.61 4.28 30.29
CA SER A 77 0.56 4.56 29.45
C SER A 77 0.72 3.53 28.32
N LEU A 78 0.49 2.25 28.59
CA LEU A 78 0.55 1.19 27.58
C LEU A 78 -0.55 1.35 26.52
N VAL A 79 -1.79 1.67 26.93
CA VAL A 79 -2.90 1.99 26.02
C VAL A 79 -2.52 3.18 25.14
N GLY A 80 -1.98 4.25 25.74
CA GLY A 80 -1.55 5.43 24.98
C GLY A 80 -0.43 5.15 23.98
N ILE A 81 0.53 4.28 24.31
CA ILE A 81 1.56 3.83 23.37
C ILE A 81 0.94 3.01 22.23
N LEU A 82 0.05 2.08 22.55
CA LEU A 82 -0.62 1.24 21.56
C LEU A 82 -1.41 2.09 20.56
N ASP A 83 -2.21 3.05 21.03
CA ASP A 83 -2.97 3.93 20.16
C ASP A 83 -2.07 4.78 19.24
N ARG A 84 -0.91 5.23 19.73
CA ARG A 84 0.09 5.92 18.89
C ARG A 84 0.68 5.02 17.82
N LEU A 85 0.96 3.75 18.13
CA LEU A 85 1.44 2.77 17.18
C LEU A 85 0.38 2.48 16.09
N VAL A 86 -0.88 2.36 16.49
CA VAL A 86 -2.02 2.18 15.57
C VAL A 86 -2.15 3.34 14.59
N VAL A 87 -2.06 4.58 15.08
CA VAL A 87 -2.10 5.77 14.23
C VAL A 87 -0.90 5.78 13.25
N CYS A 88 0.30 5.48 13.74
CA CYS A 88 1.50 5.42 12.90
C CYS A 88 1.35 4.37 11.78
N ARG A 89 0.88 3.16 12.12
CA ARG A 89 0.58 2.10 11.15
C ARG A 89 -0.42 2.58 10.11
N ALA A 90 -1.57 3.11 10.54
CA ALA A 90 -2.63 3.53 9.62
C ALA A 90 -2.17 4.61 8.63
N ASP A 91 -1.31 5.54 9.07
CA ASP A 91 -0.72 6.52 8.16
C ASP A 91 0.24 5.88 7.15
N GLY A 92 1.10 4.95 7.59
CA GLY A 92 1.99 4.21 6.70
C GLY A 92 1.24 3.34 5.69
N GLU A 93 0.19 2.64 6.11
CA GLU A 93 -0.69 1.85 5.24
C GLU A 93 -1.36 2.74 4.19
N LYS A 94 -1.85 3.91 4.60
CA LYS A 94 -2.43 4.89 3.68
C LYS A 94 -1.41 5.34 2.62
N GLN A 95 -0.19 5.66 3.02
CA GLN A 95 0.87 6.06 2.08
C GLN A 95 1.21 4.93 1.08
N LEU A 96 1.26 3.67 1.55
CA LEU A 96 1.46 2.52 0.67
C LEU A 96 0.29 2.33 -0.31
N HIS A 97 -0.96 2.49 0.15
CA HIS A 97 -2.12 2.44 -0.74
C HIS A 97 -2.08 3.52 -1.83
N GLU A 98 -1.69 4.75 -1.48
CA GLU A 98 -1.51 5.85 -2.44
C GLU A 98 -0.43 5.49 -3.49
N PHE A 99 0.70 4.96 -3.05
CA PHE A 99 1.78 4.51 -3.93
C PHE A 99 1.37 3.37 -4.88
N ILE A 100 0.61 2.39 -4.36
CA ILE A 100 0.05 1.29 -5.19
C ILE A 100 -0.91 1.86 -6.23
N ALA A 101 -1.79 2.79 -5.84
CA ALA A 101 -2.75 3.40 -6.76
C ALA A 101 -2.05 4.17 -7.90
N GLU A 102 -0.97 4.90 -7.59
CA GLU A 102 -0.15 5.57 -8.60
C GLU A 102 0.55 4.58 -9.54
N SER A 103 1.10 3.51 -8.99
CA SER A 103 1.74 2.46 -9.78
C SER A 103 0.75 1.78 -10.73
N VAL A 104 -0.49 1.55 -10.29
CA VAL A 104 -1.57 1.02 -11.14
C VAL A 104 -1.94 2.02 -12.25
N ASN A 105 -1.89 3.34 -12.00
CA ASN A 105 -2.12 4.33 -13.05
C ASN A 105 -1.03 4.29 -14.14
N ILE A 106 0.23 4.10 -13.73
CA ILE A 106 1.36 3.91 -14.66
C ILE A 106 1.16 2.64 -15.48
N GLU A 107 0.77 1.53 -14.84
CA GLU A 107 0.45 0.27 -15.50
C GLU A 107 -0.63 0.45 -16.59
N ARG A 108 -1.72 1.16 -16.25
CA ARG A 108 -2.80 1.47 -17.20
C ARG A 108 -2.31 2.31 -18.37
N ALA A 109 -1.44 3.27 -18.13
CA ALA A 109 -0.86 4.09 -19.20
C ALA A 109 -0.03 3.23 -20.17
N CYS A 110 0.75 2.26 -19.66
CA CYS A 110 1.47 1.31 -20.51
C CYS A 110 0.53 0.45 -21.36
N ILE A 111 -0.53 -0.09 -20.76
CA ILE A 111 -1.52 -0.91 -21.50
C ILE A 111 -2.15 -0.09 -22.62
N LYS A 112 -2.60 1.13 -22.30
CA LYS A 112 -3.19 2.03 -23.29
C LYS A 112 -2.22 2.34 -24.44
N GLN A 113 -0.95 2.63 -24.15
CA GLN A 113 0.04 2.90 -25.19
C GLN A 113 0.29 1.68 -26.08
N ILE A 114 0.30 0.48 -25.50
CA ILE A 114 0.41 -0.77 -26.27
C ILE A 114 -0.78 -0.93 -27.22
N GLU A 115 -2.00 -0.70 -26.73
CA GLU A 115 -3.22 -0.77 -27.54
C GLU A 115 -3.18 0.23 -28.71
N GLU A 116 -2.76 1.47 -28.46
CA GLU A 116 -2.62 2.50 -29.49
C GLU A 116 -1.57 2.13 -30.55
N LEU A 117 -0.41 1.61 -30.14
CA LEU A 117 0.65 1.19 -31.07
C LEU A 117 0.21 0.01 -31.95
N ILE A 118 -0.53 -0.96 -31.39
CA ILE A 118 -1.08 -2.10 -32.14
C ILE A 118 -2.12 -1.62 -33.15
N ALA A 119 -3.06 -0.76 -32.74
CA ALA A 119 -4.10 -0.24 -33.62
C ALA A 119 -3.52 0.57 -34.80
N ASN A 120 -2.46 1.35 -34.54
CA ASN A 120 -1.78 2.12 -35.58
C ASN A 120 -1.02 1.23 -36.58
N ASP A 121 -0.37 0.15 -36.13
CA ASP A 121 0.28 -0.81 -37.02
C ASP A 121 -0.73 -1.56 -37.90
N GLU A 122 -1.89 -1.95 -37.33
CA GLU A 122 -2.97 -2.57 -38.09
C GLU A 122 -3.52 -1.62 -39.15
N THR A 123 -3.80 -0.37 -38.79
CA THR A 123 -4.32 0.64 -39.72
C THR A 123 -3.33 0.94 -40.85
N GLY A 124 -2.03 0.98 -40.56
CA GLY A 124 -0.98 1.19 -41.56
C GLY A 124 -0.80 0.04 -42.57
N ARG A 125 -1.26 -1.17 -42.25
CA ARG A 125 -1.24 -2.32 -43.19
C ARG A 125 -2.41 -2.33 -44.18
N TYR A 126 -3.45 -1.52 -43.95
CA TYR A 126 -4.64 -1.43 -44.79
C TYR A 126 -4.67 -0.19 -45.71
N ILE A 127 -3.57 0.58 -45.78
CA ILE A 127 -3.37 1.71 -46.70
C ILE A 127 -2.38 1.29 -47.78
#